data_AF-A0A9D7RG09-F1
#
_entry.id   AF-A0A9D7RG09-F1
#
_cell.length_a   1.000
_cell.length_b   1.000
_cell.length_c   1.000
_cell.angle_alpha   90.00
_cell.angle_beta   90.00
_cell.angle_gamma   90.00
#
_symmetry.space_group_name_H-M   'P 1'
#
loop_
_entity.id
_entity.type
_entity.pdbx_description
1 polymer ?
#
loop_
_entity_poly.entity_id
_entity_poly.type
_entity_poly.pdbx_seq_one_letter_code
_entity_poly.pdbx_strand_id
1 'polypeptide(L)'
;MKRTEQITATLLSLTTVAISMLLVTYGVAIVFGEKTPLWTQIFAMTAIASGALIIAAGAWAWFGGGREATKMAKMVSVAFFVLYVGVSMDVGMISGLEMIAVLGIGMLLWGSWFGVYYVANRRAHT
;
A
#
# COMPACT_ATOMS: atom_id res chain seq x y z
N MET A 1 -3.06 -29.39 -2.75
CA MET A 1 -3.41 -27.96 -2.51
C MET A 1 -4.93 -27.83 -2.54
N LYS A 2 -5.57 -27.25 -1.51
CA LYS A 2 -7.04 -27.10 -1.53
C LYS A 2 -7.40 -25.91 -2.43
N ARG A 3 -8.29 -26.12 -3.41
CA ARG A 3 -8.72 -25.10 -4.39
C ARG A 3 -9.09 -23.76 -3.73
N THR A 4 -9.68 -23.81 -2.54
CA THR A 4 -10.06 -22.64 -1.74
C THR A 4 -8.87 -21.74 -1.36
N GLU A 5 -7.75 -22.31 -0.91
CA GLU A 5 -6.54 -21.55 -0.53
C GLU A 5 -5.91 -20.83 -1.73
N GLN A 6 -6.04 -21.43 -2.93
CA GLN A 6 -5.58 -20.81 -4.16
C GLN A 6 -6.40 -19.57 -4.50
N ILE A 7 -7.73 -19.71 -4.42
CA ILE A 7 -8.67 -18.62 -4.70
C ILE A 7 -8.44 -17.46 -3.72
N THR A 8 -8.32 -17.74 -2.42
CA THR A 8 -8.08 -16.70 -1.40
C THR A 8 -6.78 -15.94 -1.65
N ALA A 9 -5.69 -16.64 -1.95
CA ALA A 9 -4.40 -16.00 -2.23
C ALA A 9 -4.47 -15.11 -3.49
N THR A 10 -5.15 -15.57 -4.54
CA THR A 10 -5.35 -14.79 -5.77
C THR A 10 -6.18 -13.54 -5.50
N LEU A 11 -7.30 -13.66 -4.79
CA LEU A 11 -8.15 -12.52 -4.45
C LEU A 11 -7.39 -11.47 -3.62
N LEU A 12 -6.67 -11.90 -2.58
CA LEU A 12 -5.87 -10.99 -1.76
C LEU A 12 -4.74 -10.33 -2.54
N SER A 13 -4.13 -11.03 -3.49
CA SER A 13 -3.11 -10.46 -4.37
C SER A 13 -3.70 -9.40 -5.29
N LEU A 14 -4.88 -9.66 -5.88
CA LEU A 14 -5.59 -8.70 -6.70
C LEU A 14 -5.98 -7.45 -5.90
N THR A 15 -6.46 -7.62 -4.67
CA THR A 15 -6.74 -6.48 -3.77
C THR A 15 -5.48 -5.68 -3.47
N THR A 16 -4.36 -6.35 -3.17
CA THR A 16 -3.06 -5.69 -2.92
C THR A 16 -2.61 -4.87 -4.12
N VAL A 17 -2.70 -5.44 -5.32
CA VAL A 17 -2.37 -4.74 -6.57
C VAL A 17 -3.31 -3.57 -6.81
N ALA A 18 -4.61 -3.75 -6.62
CA ALA A 18 -5.60 -2.69 -6.81
C ALA A 18 -5.35 -1.50 -5.88
N ILE A 19 -5.10 -1.75 -4.59
CA ILE A 19 -4.79 -0.71 -3.61
C ILE A 19 -3.50 0.03 -3.98
N SER A 20 -2.47 -0.73 -4.36
CA SER A 20 -1.19 -0.15 -4.77
C SER A 20 -1.31 0.70 -6.03
N MET A 21 -2.15 0.26 -6.98
CA MET A 21 -2.46 1.02 -8.20
C MET A 21 -3.24 2.29 -7.90
N LEU A 22 -4.10 2.31 -6.89
CA LEU A 22 -4.76 3.54 -6.44
C LEU A 22 -3.73 4.55 -5.94
N LEU A 23 -2.75 4.13 -5.15
CA LEU A 23 -1.66 5.01 -4.68
C LEU A 23 -0.83 5.57 -5.84
N VAL A 24 -0.45 4.71 -6.80
CA VAL A 24 0.30 5.12 -7.98
C VAL A 24 -0.50 6.09 -8.83
N THR A 25 -1.76 5.76 -9.15
CA THR A 25 -2.62 6.61 -9.99
C THR A 25 -2.89 7.95 -9.33
N TYR A 26 -3.16 7.96 -8.03
CA TYR A 26 -3.33 9.18 -7.24
C TYR A 26 -2.09 10.07 -7.29
N GLY A 27 -0.91 9.50 -7.04
CA GLY A 27 0.33 10.28 -7.08
C GLY A 27 0.66 10.79 -8.48
N VAL A 28 0.45 9.96 -9.51
CA VAL A 28 0.62 10.36 -10.92
C VAL A 28 -0.30 11.54 -11.26
N ALA A 29 -1.58 11.49 -10.89
CA ALA A 29 -2.52 12.58 -11.12
C ALA A 29 -2.08 13.91 -10.48
N ILE A 30 -1.47 13.86 -9.29
CA ILE A 30 -0.95 15.05 -8.60
C ILE A 30 0.32 15.58 -9.27
N VAL A 31 1.23 14.68 -9.67
CA VAL A 31 2.50 15.04 -10.31
C VAL A 31 2.28 15.71 -11.67
N PHE A 32 1.29 15.26 -12.44
CA PHE A 32 0.92 15.87 -13.73
C PHE A 32 -0.12 16.99 -13.61
N GLY A 33 -0.58 17.31 -12.39
CA GLY A 33 -1.50 18.42 -12.15
C GLY A 33 -0.81 19.78 -12.33
N GLU A 34 -1.47 20.70 -13.02
CA GLU A 34 -0.96 22.07 -13.12
C GLU A 34 -1.05 22.78 -11.76
N LYS A 35 0.03 23.47 -11.36
CA LYS A 35 0.09 24.36 -10.17
C LYS A 35 -0.01 23.67 -8.81
N THR A 36 0.40 22.40 -8.68
CA THR A 36 0.54 21.76 -7.36
C THR A 36 1.78 22.29 -6.61
N PRO A 37 1.66 22.62 -5.30
CA PRO A 37 2.80 23.00 -4.48
C PRO A 37 3.89 21.90 -4.47
N LEU A 38 5.16 22.31 -4.39
CA LEU A 38 6.31 21.39 -4.42
C LEU A 38 6.22 20.29 -3.35
N TRP A 39 5.79 20.63 -2.13
CA TRP A 39 5.64 19.65 -1.05
C TRP A 39 4.61 18.57 -1.38
N THR A 40 3.49 18.95 -2.01
CA THR A 40 2.45 18.01 -2.47
C THR A 40 2.98 17.09 -3.58
N GLN A 41 3.86 17.59 -4.46
CA GLN A 41 4.51 16.78 -5.48
C GLN A 41 5.48 15.75 -4.87
N ILE A 42 6.29 16.14 -3.87
CA ILE A 42 7.17 15.22 -3.14
C ILE A 42 6.36 14.12 -2.46
N PHE A 43 5.26 14.49 -1.81
CA PHE A 43 4.35 13.53 -1.19
C PHE A 43 3.77 12.55 -2.22
N ALA A 44 3.34 13.06 -3.39
CA ALA A 44 2.82 12.24 -4.48
C ALA A 44 3.86 11.27 -5.05
N MET A 45 5.12 11.70 -5.22
CA MET A 45 6.22 10.81 -5.61
C MET A 45 6.43 9.70 -4.58
N THR A 46 6.30 10.03 -3.29
CA THR A 46 6.42 9.05 -2.21
C THR A 46 5.26 8.04 -2.24
N ALA A 47 4.04 8.47 -2.56
CA ALA A 47 2.89 7.59 -2.77
C ALA A 47 3.08 6.63 -3.94
N ILE A 48 3.58 7.14 -5.09
CA ILE A 48 3.92 6.32 -6.26
C ILE A 48 4.97 5.26 -5.88
N ALA A 49 6.07 5.69 -5.26
CA ALA A 49 7.14 4.80 -4.85
C ALA A 49 6.63 3.71 -3.89
N SER A 50 5.79 4.10 -2.93
CA SER A 50 5.22 3.18 -1.94
C SER A 50 4.31 2.15 -2.60
N GLY A 51 3.42 2.57 -3.51
CA GLY A 51 2.59 1.65 -4.29
C GLY A 51 3.42 0.68 -5.14
N ALA A 52 4.43 1.17 -5.85
CA ALA A 52 5.32 0.34 -6.64
C ALA A 52 6.09 -0.69 -5.79
N LEU A 53 6.59 -0.28 -4.62
CA LEU A 53 7.29 -1.17 -3.70
C LEU A 53 6.37 -2.24 -3.10
N ILE A 54 5.09 -1.93 -2.81
CA ILE A 54 4.13 -2.92 -2.34
C ILE A 54 3.80 -3.93 -3.45
N ILE A 55 3.65 -3.49 -4.70
CA ILE A 55 3.49 -4.40 -5.86
C ILE A 55 4.71 -5.31 -5.98
N ALA A 56 5.92 -4.75 -5.91
CA ALA A 56 7.16 -5.50 -5.96
C ALA A 56 7.26 -6.53 -4.81
N ALA A 57 6.88 -6.16 -3.59
CA ALA A 57 6.83 -7.07 -2.45
C ALA A 57 5.80 -8.19 -2.65
N GLY A 58 4.63 -7.88 -3.21
CA GLY A 58 3.62 -8.88 -3.57
C GLY A 58 4.12 -9.87 -4.63
N ALA A 59 4.73 -9.36 -5.71
CA ALA A 59 5.35 -10.20 -6.74
C ALA A 59 6.46 -11.07 -6.13
N TRP A 60 7.31 -10.51 -5.28
CA TRP A 60 8.37 -11.25 -4.61
C TRP A 60 7.82 -12.34 -3.67
N ALA A 61 6.74 -12.06 -2.93
CA ALA A 61 6.05 -13.08 -2.14
C ALA A 61 5.56 -14.25 -3.02
N TRP A 62 5.05 -13.96 -4.22
CA TRP A 62 4.68 -14.98 -5.20
C TRP A 62 5.86 -15.80 -5.73
N PHE A 63 7.07 -15.24 -5.77
CA PHE A 63 8.28 -15.95 -6.20
C PHE A 63 9.09 -16.57 -5.05
N GLY A 64 8.54 -16.60 -3.83
CA GLY A 64 9.18 -17.28 -2.68
C GLY A 64 9.96 -16.36 -1.73
N GLY A 65 9.73 -15.05 -1.77
CA GLY A 65 10.39 -14.08 -0.86
C GLY A 65 10.06 -14.22 0.62
N GLY A 66 9.03 -15.00 0.98
CA GLY A 66 8.71 -15.38 2.36
C GLY A 66 8.68 -14.20 3.34
N ARG A 67 9.47 -14.30 4.41
CA ARG A 67 9.51 -13.32 5.51
C ARG A 67 10.00 -11.94 5.06
N GLU A 68 10.94 -11.87 4.12
CA GLU A 68 11.53 -10.60 3.68
C GLU A 68 10.54 -9.77 2.86
N ALA A 69 9.77 -10.42 1.96
CA ALA A 69 8.68 -9.76 1.24
C ALA A 69 7.61 -9.19 2.19
N THR A 70 7.26 -9.94 3.25
CA THR A 70 6.32 -9.48 4.29
C THR A 70 6.86 -8.27 5.05
N LYS A 71 8.13 -8.31 5.48
CA LYS A 71 8.77 -7.20 6.20
C LYS A 71 8.80 -5.94 5.34
N MET A 72 9.19 -6.07 4.07
CA MET A 72 9.24 -4.97 3.11
C MET A 72 7.85 -4.32 2.97
N ALA A 73 6.81 -5.10 2.68
CA ALA A 73 5.44 -4.58 2.56
C ALA A 73 4.98 -3.88 3.86
N LYS A 74 5.28 -4.46 5.03
CA LYS A 74 4.95 -3.85 6.32
C LYS A 74 5.66 -2.50 6.52
N MET A 75 6.96 -2.45 6.28
CA MET A 75 7.77 -1.25 6.47
C MET A 75 7.31 -0.12 5.54
N VAL A 76 7.04 -0.43 4.26
CA VAL A 76 6.53 0.55 3.30
C VAL A 76 5.14 1.04 3.72
N SER A 77 4.21 0.15 4.06
CA SER A 77 2.88 0.52 4.52
C SER A 77 2.91 1.42 5.76
N VAL A 78 3.73 1.07 6.76
CA VAL A 78 3.86 1.85 8.00
C VAL A 78 4.51 3.20 7.73
N ALA A 79 5.62 3.23 6.98
CA ALA A 79 6.31 4.47 6.66
C ALA A 79 5.40 5.43 5.89
N PHE A 80 4.70 4.93 4.88
CA PHE A 80 3.75 5.74 4.11
C PHE A 80 2.58 6.22 4.96
N PHE A 81 2.03 5.37 5.85
CA PHE A 81 0.95 5.78 6.75
C PHE A 81 1.39 6.89 7.71
N VAL A 82 2.58 6.78 8.31
CA VAL A 82 3.13 7.82 9.20
C VAL A 82 3.32 9.14 8.45
N LEU A 83 3.86 9.08 7.22
CA LEU A 83 3.98 10.27 6.37
C LEU A 83 2.61 10.87 6.01
N TYR A 84 1.63 10.05 5.67
CA TYR A 84 0.26 10.48 5.37
C TYR A 84 -0.35 11.21 6.56
N VAL A 85 -0.29 10.62 7.76
CA VAL A 85 -0.78 11.25 8.99
C VAL A 85 -0.05 12.57 9.26
N GLY A 86 1.28 12.60 9.15
CA GLY A 86 2.07 13.81 9.37
C GLY A 86 1.65 14.96 8.44
N VAL A 87 1.46 14.65 7.14
CA VAL A 87 0.99 15.65 6.16
C VAL A 87 -0.44 16.07 6.45
N SER A 88 -1.34 15.15 6.82
CA SER A 88 -2.73 15.48 7.18
C SER A 88 -2.83 16.37 8.43
N MET A 89 -1.92 16.25 9.40
CA MET A 89 -1.93 17.08 10.60
C MET A 89 -1.47 18.52 10.34
N ASP A 90 -0.58 18.73 9.38
CA ASP A 90 -0.03 20.06 9.03
C ASP A 90 -1.06 21.00 8.39
N VAL A 91 -2.11 20.44 7.77
CA VAL A 91 -3.15 21.24 7.07
C VAL A 91 -4.13 21.93 8.03
N GLY A 92 -4.03 21.68 9.35
CA GLY A 92 -4.74 22.42 10.39
C GLY A 92 -6.24 22.10 10.46
N MET A 93 -6.63 21.38 11.54
CA MET A 93 -7.94 20.77 11.81
C MET A 93 -8.23 19.47 11.06
N ILE A 94 -7.95 18.34 11.72
CA ILE A 94 -8.56 17.04 11.39
C ILE A 94 -10.07 17.21 11.50
N SER A 95 -10.72 17.56 10.39
CA SER A 95 -12.17 17.46 10.30
C SER A 95 -12.57 15.99 10.42
N GLY A 96 -13.82 15.71 10.82
CA GLY A 96 -14.29 14.33 10.89
C GLY A 96 -14.10 13.55 9.58
N LEU A 97 -14.13 14.25 8.43
CA LEU A 97 -13.88 13.66 7.11
C LEU A 97 -12.42 13.28 6.88
N GLU A 98 -11.46 14.09 7.35
CA GLU A 98 -10.03 13.75 7.26
C GLU A 98 -9.68 12.55 8.13
N MET A 99 -10.29 12.42 9.30
CA MET A 99 -10.13 11.24 10.14
C MET A 99 -10.64 9.97 9.44
N ILE A 100 -11.78 10.05 8.75
CA ILE A 100 -12.31 8.94 7.95
C ILE A 100 -11.33 8.59 6.82
N ALA A 101 -10.73 9.59 6.16
CA ALA A 101 -9.73 9.37 5.11
C ALA A 101 -8.47 8.68 5.65
N VAL A 102 -7.94 9.15 6.79
CA VAL A 102 -6.80 8.53 7.47
C VAL A 102 -7.09 7.07 7.83
N LEU A 103 -8.24 6.79 8.45
CA LEU A 103 -8.64 5.43 8.79
C LEU A 103 -8.81 4.56 7.54
N GLY A 104 -9.42 5.11 6.48
CA GLY A 104 -9.58 4.45 5.19
C GLY A 104 -8.24 4.05 4.59
N ILE A 105 -7.29 4.98 4.47
CA ILE A 105 -5.94 4.69 3.98
C ILE A 105 -5.24 3.67 4.88
N GLY A 106 -5.36 3.79 6.19
CA GLY A 106 -4.82 2.82 7.13
C GLY A 106 -5.32 1.40 6.87
N MET A 107 -6.64 1.23 6.66
CA MET A 107 -7.23 -0.07 6.32
C MET A 107 -6.74 -0.59 4.96
N LEU A 108 -6.60 0.26 3.96
CA LEU A 108 -6.09 -0.12 2.64
C LEU A 108 -4.63 -0.60 2.69
N LEU A 109 -3.77 0.13 3.39
CA LEU A 109 -2.36 -0.24 3.59
C LEU A 109 -2.23 -1.53 4.42
N TRP A 110 -3.09 -1.69 5.42
CA TRP A 110 -3.15 -2.90 6.23
C TRP A 110 -3.59 -4.11 5.40
N GLY A 111 -4.63 -3.96 4.58
CA GLY A 111 -5.09 -4.99 3.66
C GLY A 111 -4.03 -5.39 2.63
N SER A 112 -3.27 -4.43 2.12
CA SER A 112 -2.15 -4.68 1.21
C SER A 112 -1.04 -5.50 1.87
N TRP A 113 -0.62 -5.11 3.07
CA TRP A 113 0.37 -5.89 3.83
C TRP A 113 -0.16 -7.30 4.15
N PHE A 114 -1.42 -7.41 4.59
CA PHE A 114 -2.04 -8.69 4.89
C PHE A 114 -2.10 -9.61 3.68
N GLY A 115 -2.39 -9.08 2.49
CA GLY A 115 -2.35 -9.83 1.25
C GLY A 115 -0.96 -10.39 0.93
N VAL A 116 0.08 -9.56 1.05
CA VAL A 116 1.48 -10.01 0.88
C VAL A 116 1.84 -11.08 1.90
N TYR A 117 1.49 -10.88 3.18
CA TYR A 117 1.74 -11.82 4.26
C TYR A 117 1.11 -13.19 3.99
N TYR A 118 -0.17 -13.21 3.58
CA TYR A 118 -0.89 -14.44 3.32
C TYR A 118 -0.26 -15.23 2.16
N VAL A 119 0.10 -14.54 1.07
CA VAL A 119 0.77 -15.15 -0.09
C VAL A 119 2.14 -15.71 0.31
N ALA A 120 2.92 -14.95 1.07
CA ALA A 120 4.25 -15.34 1.52
C ALA A 120 4.21 -16.58 2.45
N ASN A 121 3.33 -16.58 3.45
CA ASN A 121 3.20 -17.68 4.40
C ASN A 121 2.65 -18.96 3.76
N ARG A 122 1.77 -18.84 2.75
CA ARG A 122 1.28 -20.02 2.02
C ARG A 122 2.42 -20.85 1.42
N ARG A 123 3.45 -20.19 0.87
CA ARG A 123 4.59 -20.90 0.25
C ARG A 123 5.58 -21.47 1.25
N ALA A 124 5.60 -21.00 2.50
CA ALA A 124 6.46 -21.58 3.54
C ALA A 124 6.03 -22.99 3.96
N HIS A 125 4.80 -23.40 3.62
CA HIS A 125 4.22 -24.70 3.96
C HIS A 125 4.09 -25.66 2.76
N THR A 126 4.64 -25.30 1.60
CA THR A 126 4.74 -26.15 0.39
C THR A 126 6.20 -26.47 0.12
#